data_AF-A0A2T4XEJ1-F1
#
_entry.id   AF-A0A2T4XEJ1-F1
#
_cell.length_a   1.000
_cell.length_b   1.000
_cell.length_c   1.000
_cell.angle_alpha   90.00
_cell.angle_beta   90.00
_cell.angle_gamma   90.00
#
_symmetry.space_group_name_H-M   'P 1'
#
loop_
_entity.id
_entity.type
_entity.pdbx_description
1 polymer ?
#
loop_
_entity_poly.entity_id
_entity_poly.type
_entity_poly.pdbx_seq_one_letter_code
_entity_poly.pdbx_strand_id
1 'polypeptide(L)'
;MSDDVHPLNPELLRRGIQSFLPSDIRLLDMQMVADDFHARFDAVRRCYRYLVFRSGSPFLDRVGWRVQKSPDFALIQKMASEILGEHDFINFCIPPKRKGATTLCTVYRSEWNEVRLGSAGDFLPVIEGDGGQHETKGVNHFPRMWIYTVEADRFLHHMVRRLVGTMIRLASSQEAVEVIGENSGEITGKNSGVMEEWKSLLHAEPEIRKGFTAPACGLTLMHVDYPGGAF
;
A
#
# COMPACT_ATOMS: atom_id res chain seq x y z
N MET A 1 -53.16 10.54 11.20
CA MET A 1 -51.94 10.64 12.02
C MET A 1 -50.87 11.07 11.06
N SER A 2 -50.44 12.33 11.14
CA SER A 2 -49.40 12.89 10.27
C SER A 2 -48.08 12.23 10.62
N ASP A 3 -47.45 11.57 9.64
CA ASP A 3 -46.05 11.22 9.69
C ASP A 3 -45.23 12.50 9.58
N ASP A 4 -45.13 13.24 10.68
CA ASP A 4 -44.16 14.33 10.84
C ASP A 4 -42.78 13.71 11.06
N VAL A 5 -42.23 13.09 10.00
CA VAL A 5 -40.80 12.84 9.90
C VAL A 5 -40.16 14.21 9.80
N HIS A 6 -39.80 14.78 10.95
CA HIS A 6 -38.96 15.97 10.98
C HIS A 6 -37.70 15.63 10.17
N PRO A 7 -37.41 16.31 9.05
CA PRO A 7 -36.21 15.99 8.29
C PRO A 7 -35.03 16.16 9.24
N LEU A 8 -34.34 15.05 9.53
CA LEU A 8 -33.18 15.06 10.41
C LEU A 8 -32.21 16.07 9.83
N ASN A 9 -31.95 17.15 10.55
CA ASN A 9 -30.98 18.15 10.13
C ASN A 9 -29.64 17.42 9.94
N PRO A 10 -29.07 17.40 8.71
CA PRO A 10 -27.87 16.62 8.43
C PRO A 10 -26.69 16.98 9.34
N GLU A 11 -26.56 18.24 9.73
CA GLU A 11 -25.49 18.68 10.62
C GLU A 11 -25.71 18.21 12.07
N LEU A 12 -26.95 18.19 12.55
CA LEU A 12 -27.26 17.64 13.87
C LEU A 12 -27.02 16.12 13.91
N LEU A 13 -27.41 15.41 12.85
CA LEU A 13 -27.17 13.98 12.73
C LEU A 13 -25.66 13.67 12.67
N ARG A 14 -24.92 14.40 11.84
CA ARG A 14 -23.45 14.26 11.71
C ARG A 14 -22.75 14.48 13.06
N ARG A 15 -23.12 15.54 13.79
CA ARG A 15 -22.59 15.83 15.14
C ARG A 15 -22.97 14.75 16.15
N GLY A 16 -24.23 14.31 16.12
CA GLY A 16 -24.75 13.24 16.96
C GLY A 16 -23.92 11.97 16.78
N ILE A 17 -23.81 11.47 15.53
CA ILE A 17 -23.01 10.28 15.20
C ILE A 17 -21.56 10.45 15.68
N GLN A 18 -20.92 11.58 15.34
CA GLN A 18 -19.52 11.81 15.72
C GLN A 18 -19.31 11.79 17.25
N SER A 19 -20.29 12.20 18.05
CA SER A 19 -20.19 12.18 19.51
C SER A 19 -20.21 10.78 20.12
N PHE A 20 -20.75 9.79 19.41
CA PHE A 20 -20.75 8.38 19.84
C PHE A 20 -19.54 7.58 19.33
N LEU A 21 -18.76 8.13 18.39
CA LEU A 21 -17.59 7.46 17.83
C LEU A 21 -16.38 7.57 18.79
N PRO A 22 -15.55 6.51 18.89
CA PRO A 22 -14.30 6.57 19.62
C PRO A 22 -13.31 7.54 18.95
N SER A 23 -12.24 7.90 19.66
CA SER A 23 -11.27 8.92 19.22
C SER A 23 -10.46 8.54 17.98
N ASP A 24 -10.46 7.26 17.59
CA ASP A 24 -9.79 6.72 16.41
C ASP A 24 -10.71 6.59 15.19
N ILE A 25 -11.98 6.99 15.30
CA ILE A 25 -12.94 6.99 14.19
C ILE A 25 -13.53 8.39 13.99
N ARG A 26 -13.46 8.89 12.75
CA ARG A 26 -13.98 10.21 12.37
C ARG A 26 -14.94 10.11 11.19
N LEU A 27 -16.09 10.75 11.31
CA LEU A 27 -17.03 10.95 10.21
C LEU A 27 -16.51 12.08 9.34
N LEU A 28 -16.02 11.73 8.14
CA LEU A 28 -15.46 12.69 7.20
C LEU A 28 -16.53 13.38 6.36
N ASP A 29 -17.53 12.61 5.91
CA ASP A 29 -18.61 13.08 5.06
C ASP A 29 -19.89 12.26 5.30
N MET A 30 -21.04 12.80 4.89
CA MET A 30 -22.34 12.14 4.97
C MET A 30 -23.23 12.60 3.81
N GLN A 31 -23.72 11.63 3.03
CA GLN A 31 -24.56 11.88 1.88
C GLN A 31 -25.80 10.98 1.90
N MET A 32 -26.95 11.55 1.49
CA MET A 32 -28.12 10.79 1.03
C MET A 32 -27.83 10.03 -0.27
N VAL A 33 -28.11 8.74 -0.27
CA VAL A 33 -27.95 7.84 -1.43
C VAL A 33 -29.29 7.23 -1.81
N ALA A 34 -29.36 6.57 -2.97
CA ALA A 34 -30.55 5.82 -3.36
C ALA A 34 -30.79 4.64 -2.42
N ASP A 35 -32.06 4.24 -2.23
CA ASP A 35 -32.44 3.16 -1.31
C ASP A 35 -31.86 1.79 -1.70
N ASP A 36 -31.50 1.61 -2.98
CA ASP A 36 -30.90 0.40 -3.53
C ASP A 36 -29.35 0.43 -3.54
N PHE A 37 -28.75 1.52 -3.07
CA PHE A 37 -27.29 1.65 -3.00
C PHE A 37 -26.67 0.63 -2.03
N HIS A 38 -25.57 0.02 -2.45
CA HIS A 38 -24.78 -0.90 -1.66
C HIS A 38 -23.27 -0.60 -1.73
N ALA A 39 -22.73 -0.01 -0.65
CA ALA A 39 -21.32 0.39 -0.52
C ALA A 39 -20.28 -0.66 -0.98
N ARG A 40 -20.57 -1.95 -0.78
CA ARG A 40 -19.71 -3.03 -1.30
C ARG A 40 -19.90 -3.35 -2.78
N PHE A 41 -21.14 -3.50 -3.25
CA PHE A 41 -21.41 -4.13 -4.55
C PHE A 41 -21.42 -3.11 -5.69
N ASP A 42 -21.74 -1.86 -5.38
CA ASP A 42 -21.77 -0.80 -6.39
C ASP A 42 -20.40 -0.18 -6.65
N ALA A 43 -19.46 -0.30 -5.71
CA ALA A 43 -18.13 0.24 -5.88
C ALA A 43 -17.43 -0.36 -7.11
N VAL A 44 -16.91 0.51 -7.98
CA VAL A 44 -16.29 0.17 -9.26
C VAL A 44 -14.77 0.12 -9.17
N ARG A 45 -14.16 0.85 -8.23
CA ARG A 45 -12.71 0.82 -7.98
C ARG A 45 -12.40 1.00 -6.51
N ARG A 46 -11.27 0.48 -6.08
CA ARG A 46 -10.66 0.79 -4.78
C ARG A 46 -9.21 1.16 -5.00
N CYS A 47 -8.72 2.13 -4.24
CA CYS A 47 -7.31 2.48 -4.22
C CYS A 47 -6.73 2.24 -2.82
N TYR A 48 -5.64 1.49 -2.76
CA TYR A 48 -4.88 1.29 -1.53
C TYR A 48 -3.50 1.92 -1.66
N ARG A 49 -2.96 2.36 -0.52
CA ARG A 49 -1.54 2.67 -0.35
C ARG A 49 -0.91 1.74 0.66
N TYR A 50 0.38 1.46 0.46
CA TYR A 50 1.19 0.75 1.42
C TYR A 50 2.49 1.50 1.70
N LEU A 51 2.73 1.88 2.96
CA LEU A 51 3.95 2.56 3.40
C LEU A 51 5.00 1.56 3.91
N VAL A 52 6.19 1.63 3.33
CA VAL A 52 7.39 0.89 3.75
C VAL A 52 8.50 1.88 4.06
N PHE A 53 9.25 1.65 5.13
CA PHE A 53 10.38 2.50 5.50
C PHE A 53 11.46 1.67 6.19
N ARG A 54 12.71 2.14 6.16
CA ARG A 54 13.84 1.42 6.80
C ARG A 54 14.23 2.04 8.13
N SER A 55 14.62 3.30 8.09
CA SER A 55 14.85 4.17 9.23
C SER A 55 13.74 5.22 9.26
N GLY A 56 13.46 5.80 10.42
CA GLY A 56 12.37 6.75 10.57
C GLY A 56 11.90 6.87 12.01
N SER A 57 11.03 7.86 12.23
CA SER A 57 10.47 8.16 13.54
C SER A 57 9.60 7.01 14.07
N PRO A 58 9.59 6.73 15.38
CA PRO A 58 8.64 5.80 16.00
C PRO A 58 7.16 6.10 15.69
N PHE A 59 6.82 7.35 15.33
CA PHE A 59 5.46 7.71 14.91
C PHE A 59 5.00 6.96 13.66
N LEU A 60 5.93 6.51 12.81
CA LEU A 60 5.60 5.74 11.60
C LEU A 60 5.29 4.27 11.88
N ASP A 61 5.68 3.72 13.03
CA ASP A 61 5.52 2.28 13.32
C ASP A 61 4.05 1.84 13.39
N ARG A 62 3.13 2.79 13.60
CA ARG A 62 1.67 2.54 13.57
C ARG A 62 1.06 2.53 12.17
N VAL A 63 1.69 3.18 11.21
CA VAL A 63 1.13 3.48 9.88
C VAL A 63 2.00 2.99 8.72
N GLY A 64 3.12 2.33 9.01
CA GLY A 64 4.09 1.87 8.04
C GLY A 64 4.76 0.57 8.46
N TRP A 65 5.31 -0.15 7.48
CA TRP A 65 6.12 -1.33 7.72
C TRP A 65 7.61 -0.98 7.75
N ARG A 66 8.22 -1.13 8.93
CA ARG A 66 9.67 -1.03 9.10
C ARG A 66 10.38 -2.27 8.55
N VAL A 67 11.18 -2.10 7.50
CA VAL A 67 12.01 -3.16 6.90
C VAL A 67 13.46 -3.04 7.34
N GLN A 68 14.16 -4.18 7.42
CA GLN A 68 15.57 -4.20 7.83
C GLN A 68 16.51 -3.79 6.68
N LYS A 69 16.19 -4.23 5.46
CA LYS A 69 16.97 -3.97 4.25
C LYS A 69 16.19 -3.07 3.30
N SER A 70 16.90 -2.19 2.60
CA SER A 70 16.30 -1.39 1.53
C SER A 70 16.04 -2.31 0.32
N PRO A 71 14.83 -2.28 -0.27
CA PRO A 71 14.58 -3.01 -1.51
C PRO A 71 15.30 -2.33 -2.68
N ASP A 72 15.68 -3.12 -3.68
CA ASP A 72 16.02 -2.60 -5.01
C ASP A 72 14.78 -1.95 -5.64
N PHE A 73 14.83 -0.62 -5.79
CA PHE A 73 13.69 0.17 -6.29
C PHE A 73 13.32 -0.18 -7.73
N ALA A 74 14.30 -0.49 -8.58
CA ALA A 74 14.03 -0.84 -9.98
C ALA A 74 13.32 -2.19 -10.07
N LEU A 75 13.68 -3.15 -9.21
CA LEU A 75 13.00 -4.45 -9.15
C LEU A 75 11.56 -4.33 -8.67
N ILE A 76 11.28 -3.60 -7.58
CA ILE A 76 9.90 -3.46 -7.10
C ILE A 76 9.01 -2.70 -8.09
N GLN A 77 9.58 -1.73 -8.82
CA GLN A 77 8.87 -1.04 -9.91
C GLN A 77 8.55 -1.98 -11.06
N LYS A 78 9.51 -2.81 -11.48
CA LYS A 78 9.30 -3.78 -12.56
C LYS A 78 8.24 -4.83 -12.17
N MET A 79 8.31 -5.37 -10.96
CA MET A 79 7.31 -6.31 -10.46
C MET A 79 5.90 -5.67 -10.39
N ALA A 80 5.82 -4.42 -9.92
CA ALA A 80 4.57 -3.67 -9.89
C ALA A 80 3.95 -3.49 -11.29
N SER A 81 4.76 -3.22 -12.32
CA SER A 81 4.22 -3.07 -13.69
C SER A 81 3.63 -4.35 -14.29
N GLU A 82 4.14 -5.52 -13.90
CA GLU A 82 3.70 -6.81 -14.47
C GLU A 82 2.28 -7.21 -14.04
N ILE A 83 1.74 -6.61 -12.97
CA ILE A 83 0.39 -6.94 -12.47
C ILE A 83 -0.71 -6.05 -13.06
N LEU A 84 -0.36 -5.09 -13.92
CA LEU A 84 -1.35 -4.27 -14.61
C LEU A 84 -2.21 -5.14 -15.54
N GLY A 85 -3.50 -4.81 -15.64
CA GLY A 85 -4.47 -5.59 -16.41
C GLY A 85 -5.13 -6.71 -15.58
N GLU A 86 -5.72 -7.68 -16.27
CA GLU A 86 -6.44 -8.79 -15.66
C GLU A 86 -5.49 -9.95 -15.32
N HIS A 87 -5.50 -10.40 -14.07
CA HIS A 87 -4.72 -11.56 -13.62
C HIS A 87 -5.49 -12.40 -12.61
N ASP A 88 -5.14 -13.69 -12.53
CA ASP A 88 -5.54 -14.55 -11.43
C ASP A 88 -4.61 -14.35 -10.22
N PHE A 89 -5.14 -13.77 -9.15
CA PHE A 89 -4.39 -13.45 -7.93
C PHE A 89 -4.49 -14.53 -6.84
N ILE A 90 -4.80 -15.79 -7.20
CA ILE A 90 -4.95 -16.89 -6.25
C ILE A 90 -3.73 -17.08 -5.33
N ASN A 91 -2.51 -16.99 -5.85
CA ASN A 91 -1.26 -17.11 -5.07
C ASN A 91 -1.00 -15.91 -4.14
N PHE A 92 -1.68 -14.80 -4.41
CA PHE A 92 -1.61 -13.57 -3.63
C PHE A 92 -2.80 -13.39 -2.69
N CYS A 93 -3.69 -14.38 -2.50
CA CYS A 93 -4.82 -14.22 -1.59
C CYS A 93 -5.03 -15.40 -0.63
N ILE A 94 -5.89 -15.19 0.38
CA ILE A 94 -6.54 -16.33 1.02
C ILE A 94 -7.62 -16.82 0.06
N PRO A 95 -7.55 -18.08 -0.44
CA PRO A 95 -8.52 -18.58 -1.38
C PRO A 95 -9.95 -18.44 -0.83
N PRO A 96 -10.89 -17.94 -1.65
CA PRO A 96 -12.26 -17.75 -1.19
C PRO A 96 -12.91 -19.10 -0.86
N LYS A 97 -13.59 -19.18 0.28
CA LYS A 97 -14.30 -20.40 0.71
C LYS A 97 -15.58 -20.68 -0.09
N ARG A 98 -16.14 -19.64 -0.73
CA ARG A 98 -17.40 -19.74 -1.49
C ARG A 98 -17.15 -20.45 -2.81
N LYS A 99 -17.91 -21.51 -3.08
CA LYS A 99 -17.89 -22.22 -4.37
C LYS A 99 -18.20 -21.25 -5.52
N GLY A 100 -17.38 -21.26 -6.56
CA GLY A 100 -17.53 -20.37 -7.73
C GLY A 100 -17.14 -18.91 -7.48
N ALA A 101 -16.39 -18.60 -6.42
CA ALA A 101 -15.75 -17.29 -6.29
C ALA A 101 -14.52 -17.21 -7.20
N THR A 102 -14.42 -16.10 -7.92
CA THR A 102 -13.30 -15.82 -8.82
C THR A 102 -12.14 -15.15 -8.07
N THR A 103 -10.93 -15.44 -8.51
CA THR A 103 -9.68 -14.81 -8.09
C THR A 103 -9.10 -13.89 -9.18
N LEU A 104 -9.84 -13.69 -10.27
CA LEU A 104 -9.51 -12.72 -11.31
C LEU A 104 -9.76 -11.30 -10.80
N CYS A 105 -8.83 -10.39 -10.99
CA CYS A 105 -9.01 -8.96 -10.75
C CYS A 105 -8.36 -8.16 -11.88
N THR A 106 -8.86 -6.96 -12.16
CA THR A 106 -8.24 -6.02 -13.09
C THR A 106 -7.59 -4.88 -12.32
N VAL A 107 -6.26 -4.77 -12.45
CA VAL A 107 -5.47 -3.69 -11.84
C VAL A 107 -5.29 -2.56 -12.85
N TYR A 108 -5.71 -1.35 -12.45
CA TYR A 108 -5.64 -0.13 -13.25
C TYR A 108 -4.39 0.70 -12.94
N ARG A 109 -3.88 0.61 -11.71
CA ARG A 109 -2.67 1.32 -11.26
C ARG A 109 -1.87 0.42 -10.33
N SER A 110 -0.55 0.44 -10.49
CA SER A 110 0.40 -0.31 -9.67
C SER A 110 1.77 0.35 -9.76
N GLU A 111 2.16 1.09 -8.73
CA GLU A 111 3.39 1.88 -8.77
C GLU A 111 3.98 2.08 -7.37
N TRP A 112 5.30 2.19 -7.31
CA TRP A 112 6.07 2.62 -6.14
C TRP A 112 6.61 4.03 -6.34
N ASN A 113 6.53 4.82 -5.28
CA ASN A 113 7.17 6.13 -5.19
C ASN A 113 8.22 6.10 -4.06
N GLU A 114 9.45 6.55 -4.32
CA GLU A 114 10.46 6.80 -3.28
C GLU A 114 10.27 8.23 -2.77
N VAL A 115 10.06 8.37 -1.45
CA VAL A 115 9.94 9.67 -0.78
C VAL A 115 11.12 9.85 0.15
N ARG A 116 11.74 11.04 0.09
CA ARG A 116 12.75 11.50 1.03
C ARG A 116 12.17 12.69 1.79
N LEU A 117 11.83 12.47 3.06
CA LEU A 117 11.42 13.55 3.96
C LEU A 117 12.49 14.66 3.95
N GLY A 118 12.12 15.94 3.97
CA GLY A 118 13.10 17.05 4.00
C GLY A 118 13.57 17.57 2.63
N SER A 119 12.91 17.15 1.55
CA SER A 119 12.98 17.91 0.29
C SER A 119 12.17 19.20 0.48
N ALA A 120 12.80 20.36 0.33
CA ALA A 120 12.27 21.71 0.64
C ALA A 120 10.72 21.82 0.72
N GLY A 121 10.18 21.80 1.94
CA GLY A 121 8.73 21.97 2.18
C GLY A 121 8.14 21.19 3.37
N ASP A 122 8.83 20.18 3.90
CA ASP A 122 8.22 19.27 4.88
C ASP A 122 8.48 19.65 6.35
N PHE A 123 7.38 19.82 7.09
CA PHE A 123 7.21 20.26 8.48
C PHE A 123 7.79 19.35 9.60
N LEU A 124 8.81 18.52 9.35
CA LEU A 124 9.45 17.79 10.45
C LEU A 124 10.60 18.61 11.05
N PRO A 125 10.52 19.00 12.35
CA PRO A 125 11.66 19.61 13.00
C PRO A 125 12.81 18.61 13.06
N VAL A 126 13.95 19.00 12.48
CA VAL A 126 15.23 18.39 12.82
C VAL A 126 15.41 18.65 14.32
N ILE A 127 15.38 17.60 15.14
CA ILE A 127 15.73 17.74 16.55
C ILE A 127 17.25 17.95 16.58
N GLU A 128 17.68 19.22 16.60
CA GLU A 128 19.05 19.56 16.97
C GLU A 128 19.23 19.17 18.44
N GLY A 129 20.11 18.21 18.68
CA GLY A 129 20.49 17.82 20.04
C GLY A 129 21.16 19.01 20.75
N ASP A 130 20.82 19.17 22.03
CA ASP A 130 21.21 20.27 22.89
C ASP A 130 22.74 20.48 22.93
N GLY A 131 23.22 21.60 22.36
CA GLY A 131 24.32 22.42 22.87
C GLY A 131 25.75 21.90 22.97
N GLY A 132 26.07 20.67 22.55
CA GLY A 132 27.45 20.17 22.56
C GLY A 132 28.24 20.63 21.33
N GLN A 133 29.31 21.41 21.50
CA GLN A 133 30.30 21.72 20.46
C GLN A 133 31.05 20.45 20.04
N HIS A 134 30.40 19.61 19.24
CA HIS A 134 31.03 18.62 18.39
C HIS A 134 30.60 18.94 16.98
N GLU A 135 31.56 19.17 16.08
CA GLU A 135 31.32 19.28 14.65
C GLU A 135 30.53 18.05 14.19
N THR A 136 29.21 18.18 14.12
CA THR A 136 28.36 17.20 13.49
C THR A 136 28.56 17.38 12.00
N LYS A 137 29.36 16.51 11.38
CA LYS A 137 29.24 16.23 9.95
C LYS A 137 27.77 15.90 9.71
N GLY A 138 27.00 16.89 9.27
CA GLY A 138 25.54 16.82 9.17
C GLY A 138 25.14 15.74 8.19
N VAL A 139 24.94 14.52 8.70
CA VAL A 139 24.33 13.46 7.92
C VAL A 139 22.85 13.81 7.85
N ASN A 140 22.44 14.42 6.73
CA ASN A 140 21.05 14.51 6.31
C ASN A 140 20.51 13.08 6.09
N HIS A 141 20.29 12.34 7.17
CA HIS A 141 19.78 10.97 7.14
C HIS A 141 18.27 10.99 7.12
N PHE A 142 17.71 11.68 6.14
CA PHE A 142 16.29 11.68 5.93
C PHE A 142 15.83 10.25 5.63
N PRO A 143 14.82 9.75 6.34
CA PRO A 143 14.37 8.37 6.17
C PRO A 143 13.85 8.19 4.75
N ARG A 144 14.42 7.21 4.04
CA ARG A 144 13.87 6.76 2.76
C ARG A 144 12.61 5.95 3.03
N MET A 145 11.53 6.36 2.38
CA MET A 145 10.25 5.70 2.42
C MET A 145 9.87 5.27 1.00
N TRP A 146 9.16 4.16 0.90
CA TRP A 146 8.56 3.68 -0.33
C TRP A 146 7.07 3.57 -0.13
N ILE A 147 6.32 4.21 -1.03
CA ILE A 147 4.86 4.20 -1.00
C ILE A 147 4.40 3.44 -2.24
N TYR A 148 3.81 2.28 -2.03
CA TYR A 148 3.12 1.55 -3.08
C TYR A 148 1.69 2.07 -3.22
N THR A 149 1.23 2.35 -4.43
CA THR A 149 -0.17 2.67 -4.73
C THR A 149 -0.72 1.63 -5.70
N VAL A 150 -1.88 1.06 -5.37
CA VAL A 150 -2.57 0.09 -6.23
C VAL A 150 -4.05 0.41 -6.33
N GLU A 151 -4.57 0.43 -7.55
CA GLU A 151 -5.99 0.64 -7.88
C GLU A 151 -6.50 -0.53 -8.72
N ALA A 152 -7.64 -1.09 -8.35
CA ALA A 152 -8.25 -2.23 -9.04
C ALA A 152 -9.78 -2.21 -8.91
N ASP A 153 -10.45 -3.02 -9.73
CA ASP A 153 -11.89 -3.25 -9.64
C ASP A 153 -12.29 -3.85 -8.28
N ARG A 154 -11.50 -4.81 -7.81
CA ARG A 154 -11.66 -5.49 -6.51
C ARG A 154 -10.32 -5.96 -5.98
N PHE A 155 -10.28 -6.26 -4.68
CA PHE A 155 -9.15 -6.91 -4.03
C PHE A 155 -9.60 -8.15 -3.26
N LEU A 156 -8.82 -9.22 -3.37
CA LEU A 156 -9.02 -10.44 -2.62
C LEU A 156 -8.47 -10.31 -1.19
N HIS A 157 -8.91 -11.19 -0.30
CA HIS A 157 -8.42 -11.18 1.09
C HIS A 157 -6.89 -11.39 1.11
N HIS A 158 -6.17 -10.46 1.75
CA HIS A 158 -4.70 -10.36 1.82
C HIS A 158 -3.98 -9.98 0.51
N MET A 159 -4.68 -9.75 -0.60
CA MET A 159 -4.09 -9.46 -1.92
C MET A 159 -2.97 -8.43 -1.88
N VAL A 160 -3.29 -7.21 -1.45
CA VAL A 160 -2.32 -6.10 -1.42
C VAL A 160 -1.12 -6.42 -0.54
N ARG A 161 -1.35 -7.01 0.64
CA ARG A 161 -0.30 -7.35 1.59
C ARG A 161 0.63 -8.45 1.06
N ARG A 162 0.10 -9.40 0.28
CA ARG A 162 0.91 -10.45 -0.34
C ARG A 162 1.68 -9.96 -1.55
N LEU A 163 1.10 -9.07 -2.34
CA LEU A 163 1.81 -8.40 -3.43
C LEU A 163 3.00 -7.61 -2.88
N VAL A 164 2.74 -6.69 -1.94
CA VAL A 164 3.76 -5.86 -1.29
C VAL A 164 4.82 -6.71 -0.60
N GLY A 165 4.40 -7.68 0.22
CA GLY A 165 5.32 -8.51 0.98
C GLY A 165 6.25 -9.32 0.09
N THR A 166 5.72 -9.89 -0.99
CA THR A 166 6.52 -10.63 -1.98
C THR A 166 7.50 -9.72 -2.71
N MET A 167 7.04 -8.57 -3.23
CA MET A 167 7.91 -7.60 -3.92
C MET A 167 9.07 -7.16 -3.03
N ILE A 168 8.78 -6.77 -1.79
CA ILE A 168 9.80 -6.34 -0.84
C ILE A 168 10.74 -7.48 -0.49
N ARG A 169 10.24 -8.70 -0.24
CA ARG A 169 11.09 -9.86 0.07
C ARG A 169 12.06 -10.15 -1.07
N LEU A 170 11.57 -10.24 -2.30
CA LEU A 170 12.39 -10.55 -3.46
C LEU A 170 13.43 -9.47 -3.74
N ALA A 171 13.04 -8.19 -3.65
CA ALA A 171 13.94 -7.07 -3.88
C ALA A 171 14.91 -6.79 -2.71
N SER A 172 14.67 -7.34 -1.52
CA SER A 172 15.52 -7.15 -0.32
C SER A 172 16.48 -8.32 -0.05
N SER A 173 16.36 -9.43 -0.77
CA SER A 173 17.26 -10.59 -0.66
C SER A 173 18.66 -10.34 -1.26
N GLN A 174 18.97 -9.11 -1.67
CA GLN A 174 20.30 -8.76 -2.15
C GLN A 174 21.27 -8.61 -0.96
N GLU A 175 22.27 -9.49 -0.88
CA GLU A 175 23.55 -9.11 -0.30
C GLU A 175 24.22 -8.15 -1.26
N ALA A 176 24.51 -6.93 -0.80
CA ALA A 176 25.34 -5.99 -1.53
C ALA A 176 26.74 -6.57 -1.64
N VAL A 177 27.07 -7.10 -2.82
CA VAL A 177 28.46 -7.32 -3.19
C VAL A 177 29.00 -5.94 -3.57
N GLU A 178 29.81 -5.33 -2.70
CA GLU A 178 30.69 -4.23 -3.11
C GLU A 178 31.64 -4.80 -4.17
N VAL A 179 31.35 -4.51 -5.44
CA VAL A 179 32.25 -4.83 -6.55
C VAL A 179 33.38 -3.80 -6.52
N ILE A 180 34.46 -4.12 -5.82
CA ILE A 180 35.77 -3.55 -6.13
C ILE A 180 36.29 -4.36 -7.32
N GLY A 181 36.12 -3.83 -8.53
CA GLY A 181 36.59 -4.48 -9.74
C GLY A 181 36.14 -3.75 -10.99
N GLU A 182 37.02 -2.93 -11.53
CA GLU A 182 36.89 -2.33 -12.86
C GLU A 182 36.79 -3.43 -13.94
N ASN A 183 36.01 -3.12 -14.99
CA ASN A 183 35.79 -3.89 -16.21
C ASN A 183 34.85 -5.11 -16.13
N SER A 184 33.59 -4.92 -16.50
CA SER A 184 32.97 -5.47 -17.72
C SER A 184 31.45 -5.33 -17.64
N GLY A 185 30.85 -4.82 -18.72
CA GLY A 185 29.40 -4.70 -18.85
C GLY A 185 28.77 -6.08 -19.01
N GLU A 186 28.00 -6.50 -18.01
CA GLU A 186 26.68 -7.16 -18.10
C GLU A 186 26.23 -7.56 -16.70
N ILE A 187 25.39 -6.74 -16.07
CA ILE A 187 24.73 -7.06 -14.80
C ILE A 187 23.32 -7.60 -15.11
N THR A 188 23.24 -8.75 -15.76
CA THR A 188 21.95 -9.32 -16.21
C THR A 188 21.56 -10.63 -15.49
N GLY A 189 22.52 -11.36 -14.89
CA GLY A 189 22.26 -12.71 -14.37
C GLY A 189 21.36 -12.80 -13.12
N LYS A 190 21.49 -11.89 -12.14
CA LYS A 190 20.87 -12.07 -10.81
C LYS A 190 19.46 -11.46 -10.71
N ASN A 191 19.22 -10.33 -11.39
CA ASN A 191 17.88 -9.72 -11.48
C ASN A 191 16.92 -10.56 -12.34
N SER A 192 17.47 -11.34 -13.29
CA SER A 192 16.68 -12.30 -14.07
C SER A 192 16.00 -13.33 -13.17
N GLY A 193 16.74 -13.95 -12.23
CA GLY A 193 16.18 -14.96 -11.33
C GLY A 193 15.05 -14.43 -10.43
N VAL A 194 15.18 -13.19 -9.95
CA VAL A 194 14.13 -12.53 -9.15
C VAL A 194 12.85 -12.33 -9.97
N MET A 195 12.98 -11.86 -11.20
CA MET A 195 11.82 -11.64 -12.07
C MET A 195 11.17 -12.95 -12.52
N GLU A 196 11.95 -14.01 -12.75
CA GLU A 196 11.41 -15.34 -13.03
C GLU A 196 10.63 -15.89 -11.82
N GLU A 197 11.13 -15.69 -10.60
CA GLU A 197 10.39 -16.08 -9.39
C GLU A 197 9.09 -15.27 -9.23
N TRP A 198 9.11 -13.97 -9.51
CA TRP A 198 7.92 -13.12 -9.51
C TRP A 198 6.87 -13.60 -10.51
N LYS A 199 7.28 -13.80 -11.77
CA LYS A 199 6.39 -14.27 -12.85
C LYS A 199 5.86 -15.67 -12.57
N SER A 200 6.71 -16.53 -12.02
CA SER A 200 6.31 -17.84 -11.49
C SER A 200 5.16 -17.68 -10.50
N LEU A 201 5.22 -16.77 -9.53
CA LEU A 201 4.14 -16.59 -8.57
C LEU A 201 2.86 -16.02 -9.20
N LEU A 202 3.00 -15.11 -10.16
CA LEU A 202 1.87 -14.46 -10.85
C LEU A 202 1.12 -15.41 -11.78
N HIS A 203 1.82 -16.37 -12.40
CA HIS A 203 1.23 -17.27 -13.39
C HIS A 203 1.17 -18.74 -12.95
N ALA A 204 1.67 -19.09 -11.76
CA ALA A 204 1.65 -20.47 -11.26
C ALA A 204 0.24 -20.94 -10.89
N GLU A 205 0.09 -22.26 -10.95
CA GLU A 205 -1.09 -22.94 -10.45
C GLU A 205 -1.34 -22.67 -8.94
N PRO A 206 -2.63 -22.64 -8.51
CA PRO A 206 -3.09 -22.19 -7.19
C PRO A 206 -2.41 -22.75 -5.93
N GLU A 207 -1.83 -23.94 -6.02
CA GLU A 207 -1.43 -24.73 -4.84
C GLU A 207 0.08 -24.75 -4.60
N ILE A 208 0.87 -24.26 -5.55
CA ILE A 208 2.31 -24.54 -5.58
C ILE A 208 3.07 -23.58 -4.64
N ARG A 209 2.75 -22.29 -4.63
CA ARG A 209 3.47 -21.27 -3.84
C ARG A 209 2.57 -20.11 -3.42
N LYS A 210 2.80 -19.60 -2.20
CA LYS A 210 2.07 -18.46 -1.65
C LYS A 210 3.00 -17.26 -1.48
N GLY A 211 2.52 -16.08 -1.88
CA GLY A 211 3.22 -14.82 -1.65
C GLY A 211 3.44 -14.53 -0.16
N PHE A 212 4.53 -13.84 0.15
CA PHE A 212 4.84 -13.40 1.51
C PHE A 212 3.88 -12.29 1.94
N THR A 213 3.28 -12.42 3.13
CA THR A 213 2.27 -11.46 3.61
C THR A 213 2.94 -10.36 4.44
N ALA A 214 2.93 -9.12 3.94
CA ALA A 214 3.37 -7.96 4.70
C ALA A 214 2.50 -7.69 5.94
N PRO A 215 2.97 -6.96 6.96
CA PRO A 215 2.14 -6.51 8.08
C PRO A 215 0.89 -5.72 7.66
N ALA A 216 -0.07 -5.54 8.56
CA ALA A 216 -1.27 -4.77 8.25
C ALA A 216 -1.07 -3.25 8.44
N CYS A 217 -0.17 -2.85 9.35
CA CYS A 217 0.03 -1.45 9.76
C CYS A 217 0.41 -0.51 8.62
N GLY A 218 1.05 -1.01 7.56
CA GLY A 218 1.42 -0.18 6.41
C GLY A 218 0.29 0.06 5.41
N LEU A 219 -0.82 -0.68 5.49
CA LEU A 219 -1.89 -0.64 4.50
C LEU A 219 -2.94 0.43 4.85
N THR A 220 -3.30 1.26 3.88
CA THR A 220 -4.35 2.27 4.00
C THR A 220 -5.28 2.22 2.78
N LEU A 221 -6.59 2.21 3.01
CA LEU A 221 -7.59 2.45 1.97
C LEU A 221 -7.66 3.95 1.72
N MET A 222 -7.44 4.39 0.48
CA MET A 222 -7.39 5.81 0.13
C MET A 222 -8.74 6.35 -0.33
N HIS A 223 -9.39 5.63 -1.24
CA HIS A 223 -10.72 5.97 -1.75
C HIS A 223 -11.36 4.74 -2.39
N VAL A 224 -12.66 4.84 -2.62
CA VAL A 224 -13.49 3.86 -3.29
C VAL A 224 -14.36 4.63 -4.28
N ASP A 225 -14.29 4.28 -5.55
CA ASP A 225 -15.08 4.95 -6.57
C ASP A 225 -16.41 4.24 -6.78
N TYR A 226 -17.47 5.01 -7.01
CA TYR A 226 -18.82 4.54 -7.34
C TYR A 226 -19.26 5.08 -8.72
N PRO A 227 -20.23 4.42 -9.39
CA PRO A 227 -20.78 4.88 -10.66
C PRO A 227 -21.31 6.32 -10.56
N GLY A 228 -21.10 7.11 -11.61
CA GLY A 228 -21.58 8.50 -11.67
C GLY A 228 -20.81 9.50 -10.80
N GLY A 229 -19.66 9.11 -10.22
CA GLY A 229 -18.84 10.01 -9.41
C GLY A 229 -19.47 10.34 -8.05
N ALA A 230 -20.37 9.50 -7.55
CA ALA A 230 -20.92 9.62 -6.22
C ALA A 230 -19.84 9.28 -5.17
N PHE A 231 -19.14 10.34 -4.71
CA PHE A 231 -18.16 10.47 -3.62
C PHE A 231 -16.80 9.80 -3.80
#